data_AF-A0AA96ZLY7-F1
#
_entry.id   AF-A0AA96ZLY7-F1
#
_cell.length_a   1.000
_cell.length_b   1.000
_cell.length_c   1.000
_cell.angle_alpha   90.00
_cell.angle_beta   90.00
_cell.angle_gamma   90.00
#
_symmetry.space_group_name_H-M   'P 1'
#
loop_
_entity.id
_entity.type
_entity.pdbx_description
1 polymer ?
#
loop_
_entity_poly.entity_id
_entity_poly.type
_entity_poly.pdbx_seq_one_letter_code
_entity_poly.pdbx_strand_id
1 'polypeptide(L)'
;MFGRPGEDWDRVGFTFWNYPVGSGLAWHGDAGGGRRGSYVLFLNEEWRASWGGELMVLDEEEVDTGTAELQVRESASSPVAIVPRPNRLVLLRAGTPHRINRVDPTAALVRCSLTGFAMKRPDEAGADARARFRELVGALKGASE
;
A
#
# COMPACT_ATOMS: atom_id res chain seq x y z
N MET A 1 10.76 12.37 2.50
CA MET A 1 9.79 11.25 2.57
C MET A 1 8.44 11.79 2.12
N PHE A 2 7.88 11.20 1.06
CA PHE A 2 6.78 11.66 0.19
C PHE A 2 7.00 12.97 -0.60
N GLY A 3 7.88 13.86 -0.14
CA GLY A 3 8.17 15.12 -0.81
C GLY A 3 7.41 16.29 -0.20
N ARG A 4 7.38 17.43 -0.88
CA ARG A 4 6.76 18.68 -0.42
C ARG A 4 5.25 18.69 -0.70
N PRO A 5 4.41 19.01 0.30
CA PRO A 5 2.98 19.24 0.07
C PRO A 5 2.75 20.35 -0.96
N GLY A 6 1.77 20.18 -1.85
CA GLY A 6 1.45 21.11 -2.94
C GLY A 6 2.35 20.99 -4.18
N GLU A 7 3.58 20.52 -4.01
CA GLU A 7 4.53 20.29 -5.12
C GLU A 7 4.57 18.81 -5.51
N ASP A 8 4.90 17.92 -4.58
CA ASP A 8 5.07 16.50 -4.84
C ASP A 8 3.78 15.71 -4.66
N TRP A 9 2.88 16.17 -3.77
CA TRP A 9 1.59 15.57 -3.48
C TRP A 9 0.57 16.64 -3.05
N ASP A 10 -0.70 16.44 -3.40
CA ASP A 10 -1.80 17.39 -3.13
C ASP A 10 -2.97 16.76 -2.37
N ARG A 11 -2.91 15.44 -2.13
CA ARG A 11 -3.97 14.68 -1.44
C ARG A 11 -3.38 13.63 -0.52
N VAL A 12 -4.10 13.41 0.57
CA VAL A 12 -3.90 12.29 1.48
C VAL A 12 -5.23 11.59 1.66
N GLY A 13 -5.25 10.28 1.51
CA GLY A 13 -6.41 9.44 1.83
C GLY A 13 -6.01 8.35 2.81
N PHE A 14 -6.99 7.81 3.54
CA PHE A 14 -6.77 6.69 4.46
C PHE A 14 -8.00 5.78 4.52
N THR A 15 -7.74 4.56 4.99
CA THR A 15 -8.74 3.53 5.29
C THR A 15 -8.33 2.80 6.56
N PHE A 16 -9.31 2.36 7.35
CA PHE A 16 -9.08 1.46 8.48
C PHE A 16 -9.05 0.01 8.00
N TRP A 17 -8.02 -0.72 8.44
CA TRP A 17 -7.85 -2.13 8.14
C TRP A 17 -7.83 -2.94 9.42
N ASN A 18 -8.63 -4.01 9.42
CA ASN A 18 -8.71 -4.99 10.49
C ASN A 18 -8.22 -6.33 9.94
N TYR A 19 -7.19 -6.89 10.57
CA TYR A 19 -6.59 -8.18 10.20
C TYR A 19 -6.89 -9.18 11.33
N PRO A 20 -7.97 -9.98 11.22
CA PRO A 20 -8.25 -11.05 12.17
C PRO A 20 -7.24 -12.20 12.04
N VAL A 21 -7.31 -13.18 12.95
CA VAL A 21 -6.48 -14.39 12.90
C VAL A 21 -6.47 -15.04 11.52
N GLY A 22 -5.30 -15.49 11.06
CA GLY A 22 -5.09 -16.11 9.75
C GLY A 22 -5.03 -15.16 8.56
N SER A 23 -5.40 -13.88 8.72
CA SER A 23 -5.31 -12.88 7.66
C SER A 23 -3.89 -12.34 7.49
N GLY A 24 -3.62 -11.76 6.32
CA GLY A 24 -2.36 -11.10 5.97
C GLY A 24 -2.51 -10.40 4.63
N LEU A 25 -1.42 -9.86 4.09
CA LEU A 25 -1.38 -9.25 2.76
C LEU A 25 -0.08 -9.65 2.07
N ALA A 26 -0.16 -10.05 0.80
CA ALA A 26 1.01 -10.48 0.02
C ALA A 26 1.97 -9.33 -0.29
N TRP A 27 3.16 -9.65 -0.81
CA TRP A 27 4.14 -8.65 -1.22
C TRP A 27 3.63 -7.74 -2.34
N HIS A 28 3.85 -6.43 -2.18
CA HIS A 28 3.49 -5.39 -3.14
C HIS A 28 4.36 -4.14 -2.90
N GLY A 29 4.41 -3.22 -3.87
CA GLY A 29 5.19 -1.97 -3.79
C GLY A 29 4.35 -0.70 -3.68
N ASP A 30 3.01 -0.78 -3.75
CA ASP A 30 2.12 0.39 -3.70
C ASP A 30 2.36 1.48 -4.77
N ALA A 31 3.15 1.18 -5.81
CA ALA A 31 3.43 2.09 -6.91
C ALA A 31 2.21 2.34 -7.81
N GLY A 32 2.28 3.40 -8.62
CA GLY A 32 1.25 3.80 -9.57
C GLY A 32 0.17 4.73 -9.01
N GLY A 33 -0.76 5.14 -9.88
CA GLY A 33 -1.92 5.98 -9.51
C GLY A 33 -1.56 7.36 -8.94
N GLY A 34 -0.36 7.87 -9.22
CA GLY A 34 0.12 9.15 -8.68
C GLY A 34 0.55 9.11 -7.21
N ARG A 35 0.65 7.92 -6.60
CA ARG A 35 1.13 7.77 -5.22
C ARG A 35 2.60 8.18 -5.10
N ARG A 36 2.93 8.83 -3.98
CA ARG A 36 4.31 9.20 -3.58
C ARG A 36 4.81 8.36 -2.42
N GLY A 37 3.88 7.78 -1.67
CA GLY A 37 4.16 6.78 -0.65
C GLY A 37 2.92 6.42 0.13
N SER A 38 3.06 5.39 0.93
CA SER A 38 2.05 4.88 1.83
C SER A 38 2.48 5.03 3.28
N TYR A 39 1.50 5.05 4.18
CA TYR A 39 1.75 5.12 5.60
C TYR A 39 0.83 4.18 6.35
N VAL A 40 1.32 3.65 7.46
CA VAL A 40 0.59 2.75 8.35
C VAL A 40 0.74 3.27 9.77
N LEU A 41 -0.37 3.64 10.40
CA LEU A 41 -0.46 3.90 11.83
C LEU A 41 -1.09 2.68 12.50
N PHE A 42 -0.36 2.03 13.41
CA PHE A 42 -0.89 0.92 14.17
C PHE A 42 -1.80 1.41 15.31
N LEU A 43 -3.03 0.92 15.29
CA LEU A 43 -4.11 1.31 16.22
C LEU A 43 -4.40 0.22 17.27
N ASN A 44 -3.47 -0.69 17.47
CA ASN A 44 -3.59 -1.73 18.50
C ASN A 44 -3.48 -1.10 19.88
N GLU A 45 -4.24 -1.61 20.86
CA GLU A 45 -4.07 -1.25 22.28
C GLU A 45 -2.83 -1.95 22.87
N GLU A 46 -2.65 -3.22 22.52
CA GLU A 46 -1.45 -4.01 22.76
C GLU A 46 -1.15 -4.91 21.56
N TRP A 47 0.12 -5.28 21.37
CA TRP A 47 0.47 -6.31 20.40
C TRP A 47 1.69 -7.10 20.84
N ARG A 48 1.58 -8.43 20.87
CA ARG A 48 2.71 -9.32 21.18
C ARG A 48 3.45 -9.69 19.91
N ALA A 49 4.78 -9.75 19.97
CA ALA A 49 5.59 -10.14 18.82
C ALA A 49 5.26 -11.57 18.33
N SER A 50 4.79 -12.46 19.21
CA SER A 50 4.38 -13.82 18.85
C SER A 50 3.04 -13.89 18.10
N TRP A 51 2.27 -12.80 18.02
CA TRP A 51 0.98 -12.78 17.33
C TRP A 51 1.09 -12.57 15.81
N GLY A 52 2.31 -12.47 15.28
CA GLY A 52 2.55 -12.23 13.86
C GLY A 52 2.03 -10.85 13.43
N GLY A 53 1.57 -10.75 12.18
CA GLY A 53 1.02 -9.50 11.65
C GLY A 53 2.06 -8.40 11.45
N GLU A 54 3.35 -8.71 11.42
CA GLU A 54 4.38 -7.73 11.16
C GLU A 54 4.20 -7.09 9.79
N LEU A 55 4.48 -5.80 9.70
CA LEU A 55 4.76 -5.17 8.42
C LEU A 55 6.18 -5.56 8.04
N MET A 56 6.31 -6.45 7.06
CA MET A 56 7.61 -6.83 6.52
C MET A 56 7.97 -5.86 5.41
N VAL A 57 9.20 -5.34 5.42
CA VAL A 57 9.68 -4.35 4.46
C VAL A 57 11.02 -4.80 3.91
N LEU A 58 11.13 -4.85 2.58
CA LEU A 58 12.44 -4.90 1.93
C LEU A 58 12.86 -3.45 1.69
N ASP A 59 13.92 -3.00 2.38
CA ASP A 59 14.41 -1.62 2.30
C ASP A 59 15.28 -1.43 1.04
N GLU A 60 14.65 -1.64 -0.11
CA GLU A 60 15.23 -1.48 -1.43
C GLU A 60 14.26 -0.69 -2.31
N GLU A 61 14.79 -0.03 -3.34
CA GLU A 61 13.95 0.59 -4.35
C GLU A 61 13.28 -0.49 -5.21
N GLU A 62 12.10 -0.19 -5.74
CA GLU A 62 11.43 -1.08 -6.69
C GLU A 62 12.33 -1.27 -7.91
N VAL A 63 12.50 -2.52 -8.31
CA VAL A 63 13.17 -2.87 -9.56
C VAL A 63 12.17 -3.52 -10.51
N ASP A 64 12.40 -3.40 -11.81
CA ASP A 64 11.53 -4.01 -12.83
C ASP A 64 11.78 -5.52 -12.94
N THR A 65 11.42 -6.25 -11.88
CA THR A 65 11.41 -7.73 -11.80
C THR A 65 10.01 -8.28 -12.12
N GLY A 66 9.06 -7.44 -12.53
CA GLY A 66 7.67 -7.80 -12.77
C GLY A 66 6.81 -7.98 -11.51
N THR A 67 7.32 -8.53 -10.40
CA THR A 67 6.57 -8.63 -9.12
C THR A 67 7.44 -8.38 -7.89
N ALA A 68 6.81 -7.85 -6.82
CA ALA A 68 7.45 -7.67 -5.52
C ALA A 68 7.89 -9.00 -4.87
N GLU A 69 7.15 -10.10 -5.09
CA GLU A 69 7.56 -11.45 -4.67
C GLU A 69 8.90 -11.84 -5.30
N LEU A 70 9.05 -11.63 -6.62
CA LEU A 70 10.28 -11.96 -7.33
C LEU A 70 11.46 -11.11 -6.82
N GLN A 71 11.22 -9.81 -6.61
CA GLN A 71 12.23 -8.91 -6.05
C GLN A 71 12.71 -9.40 -4.68
N VAL A 72 11.78 -9.75 -3.78
CA VAL A 72 12.12 -10.24 -2.44
C VAL A 72 12.90 -11.55 -2.50
N ARG A 73 12.55 -12.45 -3.42
CA ARG A 73 13.25 -13.74 -3.59
C ARG A 73 14.68 -13.57 -4.08
N GLU A 74 14.93 -12.60 -4.95
CA GLU A 74 16.23 -12.38 -5.61
C GLU A 74 17.11 -11.37 -4.89
N SER A 75 16.56 -10.65 -3.92
CA SER A 75 17.29 -9.67 -3.14
C SER A 75 18.43 -10.30 -2.35
N ALA A 76 19.56 -9.61 -2.31
CA ALA A 76 20.66 -9.93 -1.41
C ALA A 76 20.37 -9.51 0.05
N SER A 77 19.38 -8.63 0.26
CA SER A 77 18.97 -8.14 1.56
C SER A 77 17.83 -8.97 2.13
N SER A 78 17.84 -9.17 3.45
CA SER A 78 16.70 -9.77 4.14
C SER A 78 15.67 -8.70 4.49
N PRO A 79 14.36 -8.99 4.33
CA PRO A 79 13.33 -8.07 4.79
C PRO A 79 13.36 -7.84 6.30
N VAL A 80 13.06 -6.62 6.71
CA VAL A 80 12.94 -6.20 8.11
C VAL A 80 11.50 -6.37 8.60
N ALA A 81 11.34 -6.93 9.79
CA ALA A 81 10.05 -7.08 10.44
C ALA A 81 9.75 -5.90 11.37
N ILE A 82 8.66 -5.18 11.10
CA ILE A 82 8.16 -4.11 11.98
C ILE A 82 6.94 -4.63 12.75
N VAL A 83 7.14 -4.87 14.05
CA VAL A 83 6.07 -5.26 14.98
C VAL A 83 5.03 -4.13 15.09
N PRO A 84 3.72 -4.42 14.98
CA PRO A 84 2.67 -3.40 14.96
C PRO A 84 2.34 -2.89 16.37
N ARG A 85 3.29 -2.20 16.99
CA ARG A 85 3.16 -1.64 18.33
C ARG A 85 2.14 -0.48 18.35
N PRO A 86 1.42 -0.27 19.46
CA PRO A 86 0.51 0.87 19.62
C PRO A 86 1.18 2.20 19.26
N ASN A 87 0.45 3.07 18.56
CA ASN A 87 0.87 4.44 18.21
C ASN A 87 2.20 4.52 17.44
N ARG A 88 2.55 3.48 16.69
CA ARG A 88 3.69 3.50 15.77
C ARG A 88 3.23 3.83 14.36
N LEU A 89 3.76 4.94 13.84
CA LEU A 89 3.63 5.34 12.45
C LEU A 89 4.83 4.82 11.64
N VAL A 90 4.54 4.17 10.52
CA VAL A 90 5.53 3.78 9.51
C VAL A 90 5.19 4.49 8.21
N LEU A 91 6.21 5.02 7.54
CA LEU A 91 6.09 5.71 6.25
C LEU A 91 6.93 4.94 5.23
N LEU A 92 6.36 4.62 4.07
CA LEU A 92 6.98 3.85 3.00
C LEU A 92 6.96 4.65 1.71
N ARG A 93 8.10 4.74 1.04
CA ARG A 93 8.15 5.36 -0.30
C ARG A 93 7.33 4.50 -1.27
N ALA A 94 6.68 5.13 -2.24
CA ALA A 94 6.03 4.38 -3.32
C ALA A 94 7.09 3.51 -4.04
N GLY A 95 6.75 2.26 -4.28
CA GLY A 95 7.63 1.23 -4.83
C GLY A 95 8.30 0.34 -3.80
N THR A 96 8.43 0.77 -2.52
CA THR A 96 9.11 -0.04 -1.50
C THR A 96 8.38 -1.37 -1.29
N PRO A 97 9.00 -2.55 -1.55
CA PRO A 97 8.33 -3.82 -1.40
C PRO A 97 8.02 -4.14 0.06
N HIS A 98 6.77 -4.44 0.34
CA HIS A 98 6.32 -4.75 1.68
C HIS A 98 5.13 -5.71 1.68
N ARG A 99 4.88 -6.34 2.83
CA ARG A 99 3.75 -7.24 3.05
C ARG A 99 3.29 -7.18 4.50
N ILE A 100 2.13 -7.77 4.75
CA ILE A 100 1.67 -8.03 6.12
C ILE A 100 1.76 -9.53 6.36
N ASN A 101 2.60 -9.92 7.32
CA ASN A 101 2.68 -11.30 7.76
C ASN A 101 1.33 -11.80 8.28
N ARG A 102 1.16 -13.12 8.25
CA ARG A 102 -0.08 -13.72 8.74
C ARG A 102 -0.23 -13.43 10.25
N VAL A 103 -1.43 -13.03 10.66
CA VAL A 103 -1.78 -12.93 12.08
C VAL A 103 -1.92 -14.34 12.63
N ASP A 104 -1.17 -14.64 13.69
CA ASP A 104 -1.10 -15.95 14.29
C ASP A 104 -2.47 -16.37 14.87
N PRO A 105 -2.88 -17.65 14.79
CA PRO A 105 -4.13 -18.14 15.38
C PRO A 105 -4.27 -17.91 16.89
N THR A 106 -3.15 -17.72 17.61
CA THR A 106 -3.14 -17.44 19.05
C THR A 106 -3.29 -15.95 19.39
N ALA A 107 -3.41 -15.07 18.40
CA ALA A 107 -3.66 -13.65 18.63
C ALA A 107 -5.01 -13.45 19.32
N ALA A 108 -4.99 -12.83 20.50
CA ALA A 108 -6.20 -12.55 21.27
C ALA A 108 -6.96 -11.31 20.78
N LEU A 109 -6.31 -10.46 19.97
CA LEU A 109 -6.84 -9.22 19.44
C LEU A 109 -6.77 -9.21 17.91
N VAL A 110 -7.64 -8.42 17.29
CA VAL A 110 -7.57 -8.10 15.87
C VAL A 110 -6.48 -7.05 15.65
N ARG A 111 -5.62 -7.26 14.65
CA ARG A 111 -4.62 -6.24 14.29
C ARG A 111 -5.31 -5.10 13.54
N CYS A 112 -5.30 -3.92 14.13
CA CYS A 112 -5.95 -2.72 13.60
C CYS A 112 -4.90 -1.71 13.12
N SER A 113 -5.12 -1.15 11.94
CA SER A 113 -4.30 -0.05 11.41
C SER A 113 -5.12 0.96 10.64
N LEU A 114 -4.66 2.21 10.64
CA LEU A 114 -5.03 3.20 9.64
C LEU A 114 -3.93 3.21 8.59
N THR A 115 -4.28 2.89 7.35
CA THR A 115 -3.34 2.88 6.23
C THR A 115 -3.79 3.86 5.17
N GLY A 116 -2.86 4.58 4.58
CA GLY A 116 -3.18 5.59 3.59
C GLY A 116 -2.06 5.91 2.62
N PHE A 117 -2.33 6.84 1.71
CA PHE A 117 -1.41 7.26 0.66
C PHE A 117 -1.32 8.78 0.59
N ALA A 118 -0.11 9.29 0.37
CA ALA A 118 0.12 10.62 -0.17
C ALA A 118 0.18 10.52 -1.70
N MET A 119 -0.58 11.36 -2.41
CA MET A 119 -0.79 11.25 -3.86
C MET A 119 -0.74 12.62 -4.55
N LYS A 120 -0.33 12.63 -5.81
CA LYS A 120 -0.48 13.76 -6.74
C LYS A 120 -1.34 13.31 -7.92
N ARG A 121 -2.38 14.08 -8.27
CA ARG A 121 -3.06 13.84 -9.55
C ARG A 121 -2.11 14.19 -10.69
N PRO A 122 -2.04 13.38 -11.75
CA PRO A 122 -1.52 13.85 -13.01
C PRO A 122 -2.42 15.00 -13.49
N ASP A 123 -1.82 16.10 -13.94
CA ASP A 123 -2.54 17.32 -14.31
C ASP A 123 -3.60 17.07 -15.40
N GLU A 124 -3.39 16.06 -16.26
CA GLU A 124 -4.26 15.70 -17.39
C GLU A 124 -5.24 14.55 -17.12
N ALA A 125 -5.04 13.76 -16.06
CA ALA A 125 -5.75 12.49 -15.86
C ALA A 125 -7.28 12.65 -15.72
N GLY A 126 -7.73 13.77 -15.17
CA GLY A 126 -9.17 14.05 -15.05
C GLY A 126 -9.83 14.41 -16.37
N ALA A 127 -9.12 15.07 -17.28
CA ALA A 127 -9.63 15.39 -18.61
C ALA A 127 -9.61 14.16 -19.51
N ASP A 128 -8.51 13.41 -19.49
CA ASP A 128 -8.31 12.23 -20.32
C ASP A 128 -9.28 11.09 -19.94
N ALA A 129 -9.46 10.79 -18.65
CA ALA A 129 -10.43 9.78 -18.22
C ALA A 129 -11.88 10.12 -18.65
N ARG A 130 -12.25 11.40 -18.63
CA ARG A 130 -13.57 11.86 -19.10
C ARG A 130 -13.71 11.79 -20.62
N ALA A 131 -12.63 12.00 -21.36
CA ALA A 131 -12.61 11.85 -22.81
C ALA A 131 -12.74 10.37 -23.20
N ARG A 132 -11.95 9.49 -22.59
CA ARG A 132 -12.00 8.02 -22.81
C ARG A 132 -13.33 7.41 -22.43
N PHE A 133 -13.91 7.83 -21.31
CA PHE A 133 -15.25 7.39 -20.93
C PHE A 133 -16.31 7.81 -21.96
N ARG A 134 -16.24 9.05 -22.48
CA ARG A 134 -17.14 9.52 -23.55
C ARG A 134 -16.96 8.73 -24.84
N GLU A 135 -15.73 8.42 -25.22
CA GLU A 135 -15.39 7.60 -26.40
C GLU A 135 -15.99 6.19 -26.27
N LEU A 136 -15.80 5.54 -25.11
CA LEU A 136 -16.37 4.22 -24.81
C LEU A 136 -17.91 4.22 -24.87
N VAL A 137 -18.55 5.22 -24.25
CA VAL A 137 -20.02 5.35 -24.27
C VAL A 137 -20.53 5.62 -25.68
N GLY A 138 -19.79 6.38 -26.49
CA GLY A 138 -20.10 6.60 -27.90
C GLY A 138 -20.04 5.31 -28.72
N ALA A 139 -18.97 4.52 -28.57
CA ALA A 139 -18.79 3.25 -29.26
C ALA A 139 -19.89 2.23 -28.91
N LEU A 140 -20.30 2.16 -27.64
CA LEU A 140 -21.39 1.27 -27.20
C LEU A 140 -22.75 1.65 -27.79
N LYS A 141 -22.99 2.94 -28.04
CA LYS A 141 -24.22 3.41 -28.69
C LYS A 141 -24.24 3.14 -30.21
N GLY A 142 -23.08 3.13 -30.87
CA GLY A 142 -22.95 2.84 -32.30
C GLY A 142 -22.95 1.35 -32.67
N ALA A 143 -22.73 0.44 -31.71
CA ALA A 143 -22.75 -1.01 -31.94
C ALA A 143 -24.16 -1.64 -31.82
N SER A 144 -25.21 -0.81 -31.72
CA SER A 144 -26.61 -1.22 -31.54
C SER A 144 -27.46 -1.06 -32.81
N GLU A 145 -26.83 -0.77 -33.96
CA GLU A 145 -27.43 -0.73 -35.31
C GLU A 145 -26.92 -1.91 -36.16
#